data_AF-A0A7W1RZA8-F1
#
_entry.id   AF-A0A7W1RZA8-F1
#
_cell.length_a   1.000
_cell.length_b   1.000
_cell.length_c   1.000
_cell.angle_alpha   90.00
_cell.angle_beta   90.00
_cell.angle_gamma   90.00
#
_symmetry.space_group_name_H-M   'P 1'
#
loop_
_entity.id
_entity.type
_entity.pdbx_description
1 polymer ?
#
loop_
_entity_poly.entity_id
_entity_poly.type
_entity_poly.pdbx_seq_one_letter_code
_entity_poly.pdbx_strand_id
1 'polypeptide(L)'
;MTVRPDRADPDIAADPSLHVGEIAALSLARATPNHLLVIDDFSGRTAAQRLGLRFIGTAGTVIRARKAGVIPKAAPILDALAANGFRLSVDIRRALLGVVGES
;
A
#
# COMPACT_ATOMS: atom_id res chain seq x y z
N MET A 1 -11.09 -6.26 -14.32
CA MET A 1 -10.86 -6.73 -12.94
C MET A 1 -12.22 -6.88 -12.28
N THR A 2 -12.73 -8.11 -12.19
CA THR A 2 -14.06 -8.36 -11.60
C THR A 2 -13.88 -8.55 -10.10
N VAL A 3 -14.26 -7.55 -9.31
CA VAL A 3 -14.37 -7.71 -7.86
C VAL A 3 -15.46 -8.76 -7.61
N ARG A 4 -15.13 -9.80 -6.83
CA ARG A 4 -16.06 -10.88 -6.45
C ARG A 4 -16.55 -10.63 -5.02
N PRO A 5 -17.65 -9.87 -4.84
CA PRO A 5 -18.14 -9.46 -3.53
C PRO A 5 -18.69 -10.63 -2.69
N ASP A 6 -18.98 -11.77 -3.31
CA ASP A 6 -19.40 -13.03 -2.67
C ASP A 6 -18.31 -13.66 -1.77
N ARG A 7 -17.10 -13.09 -1.76
CA ARG A 7 -15.98 -13.48 -0.88
C ARG A 7 -15.59 -12.41 0.13
N ALA A 8 -16.46 -11.43 0.39
CA ALA A 8 -16.22 -10.46 1.45
C ALA A 8 -16.23 -11.17 2.80
N ASP A 9 -15.17 -10.96 3.55
CA ASP A 9 -15.00 -11.53 4.87
C ASP A 9 -15.87 -10.78 5.88
N PRO A 10 -16.77 -11.45 6.63
CA PRO A 10 -17.70 -10.77 7.53
C PRO A 10 -16.99 -9.93 8.61
N ASP A 11 -15.84 -10.38 9.10
CA ASP A 11 -15.08 -9.67 10.15
C ASP A 11 -14.50 -8.35 9.61
N ILE A 12 -14.16 -8.34 8.32
CA ILE A 12 -13.59 -7.18 7.63
C ILE A 12 -14.71 -6.25 7.18
N ALA A 13 -15.81 -6.80 6.66
CA ALA A 13 -16.96 -6.05 6.19
C ALA A 13 -17.71 -5.32 7.32
N ALA A 14 -17.54 -5.76 8.57
CA ALA A 14 -18.09 -5.11 9.75
C ALA A 14 -17.36 -3.80 10.13
N ASP A 15 -16.18 -3.51 9.56
CA ASP A 15 -15.44 -2.28 9.85
C ASP A 15 -16.03 -1.10 9.07
N PRO A 16 -16.68 -0.13 9.73
CA PRO A 16 -17.35 0.98 9.05
C PRO A 16 -16.37 1.98 8.42
N SER A 17 -15.08 1.88 8.73
CA SER A 17 -14.05 2.75 8.18
C SER A 17 -13.53 2.29 6.81
N LEU A 18 -13.94 1.09 6.36
CA LEU A 18 -13.49 0.49 5.12
C LEU A 18 -14.53 0.63 4.00
N HIS A 19 -14.06 0.94 2.81
CA HIS A 19 -14.87 0.96 1.60
C HIS A 19 -15.00 -0.45 0.98
N VAL A 20 -15.99 -0.66 0.12
CA VAL A 20 -16.21 -1.96 -0.57
C VAL A 20 -14.96 -2.50 -1.29
N GLY A 21 -14.15 -1.61 -1.88
CA GLY A 21 -12.91 -2.00 -2.56
C GLY A 21 -11.84 -2.50 -1.59
N GLU A 22 -11.72 -1.88 -0.42
CA GLU A 22 -10.77 -2.30 0.62
C GLU A 22 -11.20 -3.60 1.27
N ILE A 23 -12.50 -3.74 1.58
CA ILE A 23 -13.08 -4.98 2.11
C ILE A 23 -12.74 -6.12 1.15
N ALA A 24 -12.97 -5.95 -0.14
CA ALA A 24 -12.64 -6.97 -1.13
C ALA A 24 -11.14 -7.29 -1.20
N ALA A 25 -10.27 -6.27 -1.19
CA ALA A 25 -8.82 -6.46 -1.28
C ALA A 25 -8.25 -7.14 -0.02
N LEU A 26 -8.67 -6.73 1.17
CA LEU A 26 -8.28 -7.32 2.45
C LEU A 26 -8.81 -8.75 2.58
N SER A 27 -10.07 -8.99 2.21
CA SER A 27 -10.66 -10.34 2.21
C SER A 27 -9.90 -11.28 1.28
N LEU A 28 -9.57 -10.81 0.07
CA LEU A 28 -8.77 -11.58 -0.87
C LEU A 28 -7.36 -11.87 -0.31
N ALA A 29 -6.70 -10.87 0.27
CA ALA A 29 -5.37 -11.04 0.86
C ALA A 29 -5.36 -12.03 2.04
N ARG A 30 -6.41 -12.02 2.89
CA ARG A 30 -6.58 -12.98 4.00
C ARG A 30 -6.78 -14.41 3.47
N ALA A 31 -7.54 -14.57 2.39
CA ALA A 31 -7.79 -15.86 1.77
C ALA A 31 -6.60 -16.38 0.92
N THR A 32 -5.65 -15.52 0.54
CA THR A 32 -4.52 -15.87 -0.34
C THR A 32 -3.17 -15.64 0.36
N PRO A 33 -2.70 -16.60 1.18
CA PRO A 33 -1.43 -16.44 1.88
C PRO A 33 -0.27 -16.24 0.90
N ASN A 34 0.83 -15.67 1.39
CA ASN A 34 2.05 -15.36 0.64
C ASN A 34 1.94 -14.31 -0.48
N HIS A 35 0.87 -13.53 -0.53
CA HIS A 35 0.78 -12.36 -1.40
C HIS A 35 1.25 -11.08 -0.68
N LEU A 36 1.40 -10.00 -1.45
CA LEU A 36 1.67 -8.65 -0.95
C LEU A 36 0.51 -7.76 -1.36
N LEU A 37 -0.24 -7.29 -0.37
CA LEU A 37 -1.38 -6.42 -0.57
C LEU A 37 -0.90 -4.98 -0.89
N VAL A 38 -1.55 -4.30 -1.83
CA VAL A 38 -1.33 -2.86 -2.06
C VAL A 38 -2.45 -2.08 -1.40
N ILE A 39 -2.11 -1.18 -0.47
CA ILE A 39 -3.06 -0.25 0.17
C ILE A 39 -2.45 1.14 0.34
N ASP A 40 -3.24 2.15 -0.02
CA ASP A 40 -2.79 3.54 -0.07
C ASP A 40 -3.36 4.47 1.00
N ASP A 41 -4.46 4.11 1.66
CA ASP A 41 -5.04 4.94 2.73
C ASP A 41 -4.72 4.43 4.14
N PHE A 42 -5.11 5.23 5.14
CA PHE A 42 -4.82 4.97 6.54
C PHE A 42 -5.70 3.85 7.13
N SER A 43 -7.00 3.85 6.80
CA SER A 43 -7.97 2.88 7.35
C SER A 43 -7.62 1.46 6.91
N GLY A 44 -7.40 1.26 5.61
CA GLY A 44 -7.00 -0.02 5.06
C GLY A 44 -5.65 -0.49 5.58
N ARG A 45 -4.68 0.40 5.80
CA ARG A 45 -3.37 0.03 6.38
C ARG A 45 -3.52 -0.44 7.82
N THR A 46 -4.32 0.27 8.60
CA THR A 46 -4.62 -0.10 9.98
C THR A 46 -5.31 -1.46 10.04
N ALA A 47 -6.28 -1.71 9.16
CA ALA A 47 -6.94 -3.01 9.04
C ALA A 47 -5.95 -4.12 8.61
N ALA A 48 -5.12 -3.89 7.59
CA ALA A 48 -4.11 -4.85 7.14
C ALA A 48 -3.11 -5.20 8.26
N GLN A 49 -2.66 -4.21 9.03
CA GLN A 49 -1.79 -4.42 10.20
C GLN A 49 -2.48 -5.28 11.26
N ARG A 50 -3.72 -4.95 11.64
CA ARG A 50 -4.51 -5.74 12.62
C ARG A 50 -4.71 -7.18 12.18
N LEU A 51 -4.89 -7.40 10.88
CA LEU A 51 -5.07 -8.73 10.28
C LEU A 51 -3.74 -9.49 10.07
N GLY A 52 -2.59 -8.89 10.39
CA GLY A 52 -1.27 -9.51 10.19
C GLY A 52 -0.89 -9.70 8.71
N LEU A 53 -1.52 -8.95 7.81
CA LEU A 53 -1.29 -9.06 6.38
C LEU A 53 -0.01 -8.31 5.99
N ARG A 54 0.74 -8.88 5.04
CA ARG A 54 1.85 -8.17 4.40
C ARG A 54 1.27 -7.19 3.38
N PHE A 55 1.56 -5.91 3.56
CA PHE A 55 1.12 -4.88 2.63
C PHE A 55 2.23 -3.90 2.27
N ILE A 56 2.02 -3.15 1.19
CA ILE A 56 2.83 -2.05 0.71
C ILE A 56 1.90 -0.94 0.23
N GLY A 57 2.35 0.31 0.27
CA GLY A 57 1.67 1.42 -0.40
C GLY A 57 2.45 1.92 -1.59
N THR A 58 1.87 2.86 -2.33
CA THR A 58 2.43 3.45 -3.56
C THR A 58 3.88 3.91 -3.41
N ALA A 59 4.20 4.67 -2.36
CA ALA A 59 5.59 5.11 -2.13
C ALA A 59 6.55 3.93 -1.86
N GLY A 60 6.09 2.89 -1.16
CA GLY A 60 6.87 1.67 -0.97
C GLY A 60 7.11 0.92 -2.28
N THR A 61 6.15 0.93 -3.20
CA THR A 61 6.29 0.36 -4.55
C THR A 61 7.41 1.04 -5.32
N VAL A 62 7.53 2.38 -5.24
CA VAL A 62 8.64 3.14 -5.84
C VAL A 62 9.99 2.69 -5.25
N ILE A 63 10.08 2.61 -3.92
CA ILE A 63 11.31 2.15 -3.25
C ILE A 63 11.68 0.72 -3.67
N ARG A 64 10.70 -0.17 -3.76
CA ARG A 64 10.92 -1.54 -4.23
C ARG A 64 11.40 -1.59 -5.67
N ALA A 65 10.83 -0.79 -6.56
CA ALA A 65 11.26 -0.69 -7.95
C ALA A 65 12.72 -0.18 -8.05
N ARG A 66 13.10 0.79 -7.21
CA ARG A 66 14.49 1.27 -7.14
C ARG A 66 15.43 0.18 -6.66
N LYS A 67 15.09 -0.54 -5.60
CA LYS A 67 15.90 -1.68 -5.09
C LYS A 67 16.07 -2.79 -6.12
N ALA A 68 15.06 -3.02 -6.94
CA ALA A 68 15.09 -4.02 -8.01
C ALA A 68 15.82 -3.54 -9.27
N GLY A 69 16.31 -2.29 -9.33
CA GLY A 69 16.98 -1.74 -10.51
C GLY A 69 16.05 -1.43 -11.68
N VAL A 70 14.73 -1.50 -11.48
CA VAL A 70 13.72 -1.22 -12.52
C VAL A 70 13.69 0.28 -12.86
N ILE A 71 13.94 1.13 -11.88
CA ILE A 71 14.05 2.59 -12.04
C ILE A 71 15.42 3.06 -11.56
N PRO A 72 15.99 4.10 -12.20
CA PRO A 72 17.33 4.58 -11.87
C PRO A 72 17.38 5.40 -10.58
N LYS A 73 16.28 6.06 -10.17
CA LYS A 73 16.16 6.87 -8.93
C LYS A 73 14.72 6.87 -8.40
N ALA A 74 14.57 6.86 -7.08
CA ALA A 74 13.27 6.93 -6.40
C ALA A 74 12.81 8.37 -6.19
N ALA A 75 13.72 9.28 -5.80
CA ALA A 75 13.43 10.68 -5.50
C ALA A 75 12.58 11.39 -6.57
N PRO A 76 12.93 11.39 -7.88
CA PRO A 76 12.14 12.13 -8.87
C PRO A 76 10.72 11.59 -9.03
N ILE A 77 10.49 10.30 -8.78
CA ILE A 77 9.15 9.71 -8.85
C ILE A 77 8.34 10.08 -7.62
N LEU A 78 8.95 10.06 -6.42
CA LEU A 78 8.27 10.52 -5.20
C LEU A 78 7.91 11.99 -5.28
N ASP A 79 8.77 12.82 -5.87
CA ASP A 79 8.52 14.25 -6.07
C ASP A 79 7.40 14.48 -7.09
N ALA A 80 7.40 13.72 -8.19
CA ALA A 80 6.30 13.74 -9.16
C ALA A 80 4.97 13.32 -8.54
N LEU A 81 4.95 12.27 -7.71
CA LEU A 81 3.75 11.86 -6.98
C LEU A 81 3.25 12.98 -6.07
N ALA A 82 4.13 13.60 -5.30
CA ALA A 82 3.79 14.70 -4.40
C ALA A 82 3.21 15.91 -5.15
N ALA A 83 3.81 16.26 -6.30
CA ALA A 83 3.30 17.32 -7.18
C ALA A 83 1.90 17.02 -7.74
N ASN A 84 1.52 15.75 -7.83
CA ASN A 84 0.21 15.29 -8.29
C ASN A 84 -0.76 14.96 -7.13
N GLY A 85 -0.51 15.50 -5.92
CA GLY A 85 -1.42 15.41 -4.79
C GLY A 85 -1.25 14.19 -3.89
N PHE A 86 -0.23 13.35 -4.14
CA PHE A 86 0.11 12.26 -3.21
C PHE A 86 0.69 12.83 -1.91
N ARG A 87 0.02 12.55 -0.79
CA ARG A 87 0.44 13.05 0.52
C ARG A 87 1.55 12.17 1.08
N LEU A 88 2.75 12.72 1.16
CA LEU A 88 3.90 12.09 1.79
C LEU A 88 4.56 13.09 2.73
N SER A 89 4.64 12.79 4.02
CA SER A 89 5.35 13.68 4.95
C SER A 89 6.84 13.70 4.64
N VAL A 90 7.50 14.80 4.96
CA VAL A 90 8.95 14.98 4.75
C VAL A 90 9.75 13.89 5.45
N ASP A 91 9.36 13.51 6.67
CA ASP A 91 10.07 12.48 7.44
C ASP A 91 9.91 11.09 6.83
N ILE A 92 8.71 10.73 6.35
CA ILE A 92 8.50 9.46 5.66
C ILE A 92 9.25 9.45 4.32
N ARG A 93 9.23 10.57 3.56
CA ARG A 93 10.02 10.69 2.33
C ARG A 93 11.50 10.46 2.60
N ARG A 94 12.07 11.12 3.62
CA ARG A 94 13.48 10.97 4.01
C ARG A 94 13.79 9.52 4.41
N ALA A 95 12.94 8.90 5.23
CA ALA A 95 13.10 7.51 5.62
C ALA A 95 13.10 6.56 4.41
N LEU A 96 12.17 6.76 3.47
CA LEU A 96 12.06 5.95 2.26
C LEU A 96 13.28 6.10 1.33
N LEU A 97 13.79 7.32 1.15
CA LEU A 97 14.99 7.56 0.33
C LEU A 97 16.25 7.00 1.00
N GLY A 98 16.38 7.13 2.31
CA GLY A 98 17.50 6.53 3.06
C GLY A 98 17.59 5.01 2.89
N VAL A 99 16.45 4.32 2.74
CA VAL A 99 16.38 2.87 2.48
C VAL A 99 17.02 2.45 1.15
N VAL A 100 17.23 3.39 0.21
CA VAL A 100 17.89 3.18 -1.09
C VAL A 100 19.16 4.01 -1.27
N GLY A 101 19.64 4.66 -0.20
CA GLY A 101 20.84 5.51 -0.25
C GLY A 101 20.65 6.81 -1.03
N GLU A 102 19.42 7.30 -1.14
CA GLU A 102 19.08 8.59 -1.75
C GLU A 102 18.77 9.64 -0.66
N SER A 103 18.76 10.92 -1.06
CA SER A 103 18.51 12.09 -0.20
C SER A 103 17.34 12.93 -0.72
#